data_AF-A0A7S0UJ26-F1
#
_entry.id   AF-A0A7S0UJ26-F1
#
_cell.length_a   1.000
_cell.length_b   1.000
_cell.length_c   1.000
_cell.angle_alpha   90.00
_cell.angle_beta   90.00
_cell.angle_gamma   90.00
#
_symmetry.space_group_name_H-M   'P 1'
#
loop_
_entity.id
_entity.type
_entity.pdbx_description
1 polymer ?
#
loop_
_entity_poly.entity_id
_entity_poly.type
_entity_poly.pdbx_seq_one_letter_code
_entity_poly.pdbx_strand_id
1 'polypeptide(L)'
;GKADGPRYFEFHPQYNIAYIVNELSSTVAVFEVDRELLNEIHDASKNGEDMNRFKGRSTLRLVQSISTIPNAFPTTMNTCGRMCVHKSGRFVIVSNRGHQSIAVFRVKTKGSKRGELRKIGCIHTRGETPRHFQFDNSGQYLLVANQDTDSIAIFNFNLSNGELKYSGNEYRVPSPNFVCCCPTHSEDDDEVEATHEYVPTTASLGDSGSDSEDSTVPTWTGRSSEKNVKAELDKARAEIENLKKLLAARGK
;
A
#
# COMPACT_ATOMS: atom_id res chain seq x y z
N GLY A 1 -6.60 12.74 26.73
CA GLY A 1 -7.55 12.53 25.61
C GLY A 1 -7.52 11.08 25.21
N LYS A 2 -8.57 10.57 24.55
CA LYS A 2 -8.58 9.22 23.97
C LYS A 2 -7.46 9.12 22.91
N ALA A 3 -6.72 8.02 22.87
CA ALA A 3 -5.64 7.83 21.90
C ALA A 3 -6.20 7.80 20.47
N ASP A 4 -5.45 8.34 19.51
CA ASP A 4 -5.84 8.36 18.08
C ASP A 4 -5.75 6.97 17.43
N GLY A 5 -4.73 6.20 17.79
CA GLY A 5 -4.45 4.88 17.22
C GLY A 5 -4.12 4.92 15.72
N PRO A 6 -2.97 5.48 15.31
CA PRO A 6 -2.51 5.45 13.91
C PRO A 6 -2.48 4.02 13.36
N ARG A 7 -2.98 3.83 12.13
CA ARG A 7 -3.18 2.48 11.58
C ARG A 7 -2.59 2.24 10.20
N TYR A 8 -2.99 3.03 9.20
CA TYR A 8 -2.43 3.01 7.86
C TYR A 8 -1.91 4.40 7.53
N PHE A 9 -0.83 4.45 6.76
CA PHE A 9 -0.33 5.69 6.20
C PHE A 9 0.02 5.51 4.72
N GLU A 10 -0.14 6.57 3.94
CA GLU A 10 0.29 6.62 2.55
C GLU A 10 0.76 8.04 2.18
N PHE A 11 1.74 8.12 1.30
CA PHE A 11 2.19 9.39 0.74
C PHE A 11 1.33 9.80 -0.45
N HIS A 12 1.14 11.11 -0.60
CA HIS A 12 0.62 11.64 -1.85
C HIS A 12 1.64 11.40 -2.98
N PRO A 13 1.21 10.94 -4.18
CA PRO A 13 2.15 10.59 -5.25
C PRO A 13 2.99 11.76 -5.76
N GLN A 14 2.45 12.98 -5.77
CA GLN A 14 3.17 14.18 -6.27
C GLN A 14 3.48 15.26 -5.23
N TYR A 15 2.91 15.20 -4.02
CA TYR A 15 3.02 16.30 -3.06
C TYR A 15 3.83 15.81 -1.85
N ASN A 16 4.43 16.75 -1.13
CA ASN A 16 5.15 16.47 0.11
C ASN A 16 4.14 16.34 1.26
N ILE A 17 3.24 15.38 1.12
CA ILE A 17 2.09 15.17 2.00
C ILE A 17 1.99 13.68 2.32
N ALA A 18 1.72 13.36 3.58
CA ALA A 18 1.36 12.04 4.04
C ALA A 18 -0.02 12.08 4.68
N TYR A 19 -0.77 11.00 4.48
CA TYR A 19 -2.07 10.78 5.11
C TYR A 19 -1.93 9.64 6.08
N ILE A 20 -2.48 9.79 7.29
CA ILE A 20 -2.51 8.76 8.32
C ILE A 20 -3.94 8.59 8.78
N VAL A 21 -4.48 7.38 8.70
CA VAL A 21 -5.78 7.08 9.31
C VAL A 21 -5.59 6.66 10.75
N ASN A 22 -6.39 7.26 11.63
CA ASN A 22 -6.44 6.99 13.05
C ASN A 22 -7.66 6.13 13.36
N GLU A 23 -7.40 4.88 13.77
CA GLU A 23 -8.40 3.85 14.01
C GLU A 23 -9.40 4.26 15.09
N LEU A 24 -8.92 4.77 16.23
CA LEU A 24 -9.72 4.94 17.44
C LEU A 24 -10.42 6.29 17.52
N SER A 25 -9.87 7.33 16.87
CA SER A 25 -10.49 8.66 16.79
C SER A 25 -11.36 8.86 15.56
N SER A 26 -11.39 7.89 14.62
CA SER A 26 -12.12 7.97 13.36
C SER A 26 -11.71 9.17 12.50
N THR A 27 -10.42 9.50 12.48
CA THR A 27 -9.88 10.66 11.74
C THR A 27 -8.86 10.27 10.68
N VAL A 28 -8.67 11.15 9.69
CA VAL A 28 -7.46 11.17 8.87
C VAL A 28 -6.65 12.39 9.27
N ALA A 29 -5.43 12.17 9.71
CA ALA A 29 -4.43 13.19 9.92
C ALA A 29 -3.64 13.41 8.61
N VAL A 30 -3.48 14.67 8.23
CA VAL A 30 -2.71 15.11 7.06
C VAL A 30 -1.45 15.77 7.56
N PHE A 31 -0.31 15.28 7.09
CA PHE A 31 1.01 15.80 7.44
C PHE A 31 1.68 16.39 6.21
N GLU A 32 2.28 17.54 6.35
CA GLU A 32 3.36 17.95 5.48
C GLU A 32 4.61 17.13 5.79
N VAL A 33 5.36 16.82 4.74
CA VAL A 33 6.53 15.95 4.78
C VAL A 33 7.77 16.77 4.43
N ASP A 34 8.71 16.84 5.35
CA ASP A 34 10.04 17.37 5.07
C ASP A 34 10.87 16.29 4.35
N ARG A 35 10.89 16.35 3.02
CA ARG A 35 11.62 15.37 2.20
C ARG A 35 13.14 15.56 2.24
N GLU A 36 13.60 16.79 2.47
CA GLU A 36 15.04 17.08 2.60
C GLU A 36 15.57 16.41 3.85
N LEU A 37 14.91 16.61 4.98
CA LEU A 37 15.26 15.94 6.23
C LEU A 37 15.12 14.41 6.14
N LEU A 38 14.09 13.89 5.45
CA LEU A 38 13.96 12.44 5.24
C LEU A 38 15.15 11.87 4.45
N ASN A 39 15.61 12.57 3.42
CA ASN A 39 16.75 12.16 2.62
C ASN A 39 18.05 12.26 3.44
N GLU A 40 18.25 13.34 4.19
CA GLU A 40 19.40 13.47 5.12
C GLU A 40 19.45 12.30 6.11
N ILE A 41 18.30 11.93 6.69
CA ILE A 41 18.18 10.79 7.63
C ILE A 41 18.49 9.48 6.91
N HIS A 42 17.99 9.30 5.68
CA HIS A 42 18.24 8.09 4.90
C HIS A 42 19.72 7.92 4.58
N ASP A 43 20.38 8.97 4.08
CA ASP A 43 21.79 8.94 3.70
C ASP A 43 22.69 8.72 4.92
N ALA A 44 22.44 9.45 6.02
CA ALA A 44 23.15 9.24 7.29
C ALA A 44 22.99 7.80 7.81
N SER A 45 21.77 7.25 7.75
CA SER A 45 21.52 5.86 8.14
C SER A 45 22.25 4.86 7.25
N LYS A 46 22.33 5.12 5.95
CA LYS A 46 23.02 4.27 4.98
C LYS A 46 24.54 4.30 5.18
N ASN A 47 25.08 5.46 5.54
CA ASN A 47 26.51 5.69 5.76
C ASN A 47 26.99 5.36 7.18
N GLY A 48 26.08 4.97 8.09
CA GLY A 48 26.42 4.63 9.47
C GLY A 48 26.77 5.84 10.34
N GLU A 49 26.25 7.02 10.03
CA GLU A 49 26.46 8.24 10.80
C GLU A 49 25.68 8.24 12.13
N ASP A 50 26.08 9.09 13.08
CA ASP A 50 25.38 9.22 14.37
C ASP A 50 23.98 9.83 14.20
N MET A 51 22.96 9.00 14.42
CA MET A 51 21.56 9.39 14.30
C MET A 51 21.09 10.38 15.38
N ASN A 52 21.86 10.59 16.46
CA ASN A 52 21.51 11.59 17.48
C ASN A 52 21.47 13.02 16.93
N ARG A 53 22.15 13.30 15.80
CA ARG A 53 22.11 14.61 15.12
C ARG A 53 20.71 15.01 14.64
N PHE A 54 19.79 14.05 14.49
CA PHE A 54 18.41 14.31 14.07
C PHE A 54 17.42 14.37 15.24
N LYS A 55 17.88 14.12 16.48
CA LYS A 55 17.01 14.12 17.66
C LYS A 55 16.29 15.45 17.82
N GLY A 56 14.97 15.40 17.92
CA GLY A 56 14.12 16.60 18.05
C GLY A 56 13.75 17.27 16.72
N ARG A 57 14.28 16.81 15.58
CA ARG A 57 13.82 17.23 14.25
C ARG A 57 12.67 16.32 13.82
N SER A 58 11.55 16.90 13.35
CA SER A 58 10.40 16.13 12.87
C SER A 58 10.31 16.20 11.35
N THR A 59 10.21 15.03 10.70
CA THR A 59 9.97 14.93 9.26
C THR A 59 8.51 15.11 8.87
N LEU A 60 7.61 15.12 9.86
CA LEU A 60 6.17 15.25 9.67
C LEU A 60 5.63 16.43 10.47
N ARG A 61 4.83 17.28 9.83
CA ARG A 61 4.13 18.40 10.46
C ARG A 61 2.63 18.27 10.24
N LEU A 62 1.86 18.08 11.32
CA LEU A 62 0.40 17.97 11.23
C LEU A 62 -0.19 19.28 10.72
N VAL A 63 -0.95 19.22 9.62
CA VAL A 63 -1.63 20.39 9.02
C VAL A 63 -3.15 20.29 9.05
N GLN A 64 -3.70 19.08 9.17
CA GLN A 64 -5.14 18.86 9.27
C GLN A 64 -5.44 17.56 10.01
N SER A 65 -6.54 17.54 10.75
CA SER A 65 -7.21 16.31 11.18
C SER A 65 -8.69 16.41 10.82
N ILE A 66 -9.24 15.40 10.14
CA ILE A 66 -10.61 15.42 9.62
C ILE A 66 -11.35 14.12 9.93
N SER A 67 -12.62 14.22 10.35
CA SER A 67 -13.46 13.05 10.65
C SER A 67 -13.82 12.24 9.40
N THR A 68 -13.78 10.93 9.54
CA THR A 68 -14.17 9.94 8.52
C THR A 68 -15.66 9.62 8.56
N ILE A 69 -16.34 9.89 9.67
CA ILE A 69 -17.76 9.62 9.88
C ILE A 69 -18.59 10.92 9.89
N PRO A 70 -19.91 10.87 9.64
CA PRO A 70 -20.79 12.02 9.84
C PRO A 70 -20.77 12.48 11.30
N ASN A 71 -20.91 13.79 11.54
CA ASN A 71 -20.87 14.36 12.90
C ASN A 71 -21.95 13.79 13.82
N ALA A 72 -23.07 13.34 13.26
CA ALA A 72 -24.17 12.73 14.03
C ALA A 72 -23.90 11.29 14.48
N PHE A 73 -22.87 10.62 13.93
CA PHE A 73 -22.55 9.24 14.31
C PHE A 73 -21.60 9.20 15.51
N PRO A 74 -21.86 8.39 16.55
CA PRO A 74 -20.98 8.32 17.72
C PRO A 74 -19.61 7.74 17.38
N THR A 75 -18.54 8.51 17.60
CA THR A 75 -17.15 8.04 17.39
C THR A 75 -16.81 6.80 18.23
N THR A 76 -17.45 6.61 19.38
CA THR A 76 -17.28 5.42 20.24
C THR A 76 -17.73 4.12 19.58
N MET A 77 -18.61 4.20 18.59
CA MET A 77 -19.15 3.04 17.86
C MET A 77 -18.41 2.79 16.54
N ASN A 78 -17.35 3.52 16.23
CA ASN A 78 -16.60 3.35 14.99
C ASN A 78 -15.12 3.08 15.24
N THR A 79 -14.56 2.27 14.35
CA THR A 79 -13.11 2.17 14.17
C THR A 79 -12.81 2.21 12.67
N CYS A 80 -11.75 2.92 12.27
CA CYS A 80 -11.34 2.91 10.85
C CYS A 80 -10.65 1.60 10.49
N GLY A 81 -10.80 1.15 9.24
CA GLY A 81 -10.08 0.03 8.67
C GLY A 81 -8.95 0.50 7.77
N ARG A 82 -9.01 0.12 6.50
CA ARG A 82 -8.04 0.51 5.46
C ARG A 82 -8.22 1.97 5.07
N MET A 83 -7.13 2.61 4.65
CA MET A 83 -7.13 3.91 3.95
C MET A 83 -6.22 3.82 2.75
N CYS A 84 -6.56 4.36 1.59
CA CYS A 84 -5.62 4.51 0.47
C CYS A 84 -5.73 5.89 -0.21
N VAL A 85 -4.64 6.30 -0.86
CA VAL A 85 -4.60 7.40 -1.82
C VAL A 85 -4.86 6.80 -3.19
N HIS A 86 -5.89 7.29 -3.89
CA HIS A 86 -6.14 6.85 -5.26
C HIS A 86 -4.93 7.21 -6.15
N LYS A 87 -4.55 6.35 -7.11
CA LYS A 87 -3.36 6.52 -7.97
C LYS A 87 -3.25 7.87 -8.68
N SER A 88 -4.38 8.54 -8.91
CA SER A 88 -4.42 9.88 -9.48
C SER A 88 -3.98 10.99 -8.53
N GLY A 89 -3.76 10.72 -7.24
CA GLY A 89 -3.51 11.69 -6.17
C GLY A 89 -4.73 12.55 -5.79
N ARG A 90 -5.86 12.40 -6.47
CA ARG A 90 -7.00 13.32 -6.31
C ARG A 90 -7.92 12.99 -5.14
N PHE A 91 -7.82 11.78 -4.60
CA PHE A 91 -8.75 11.27 -3.59
C PHE A 91 -8.03 10.44 -2.54
N VAL A 92 -8.53 10.52 -1.31
CA VAL A 92 -8.20 9.62 -0.19
C VAL A 92 -9.46 8.90 0.21
N ILE A 93 -9.39 7.58 0.35
CA ILE A 93 -10.52 6.69 0.63
C ILE A 93 -10.24 5.99 1.94
N VAL A 94 -11.24 5.85 2.81
CA VAL A 94 -11.12 5.22 4.13
C VAL A 94 -12.32 4.32 4.40
N SER A 95 -12.11 3.13 4.97
CA SER A 95 -13.21 2.30 5.47
C SER A 95 -13.48 2.55 6.95
N ASN A 96 -14.76 2.50 7.31
CA ASN A 96 -15.28 2.65 8.66
C ASN A 96 -16.02 1.37 9.03
N ARG A 97 -15.48 0.63 10.01
CA ARG A 97 -16.00 -0.70 10.36
C ARG A 97 -17.34 -0.62 11.09
N GLY A 98 -17.50 0.34 12.01
CA GLY A 98 -18.74 0.48 12.78
C GLY A 98 -19.83 1.25 12.03
N HIS A 99 -19.46 2.32 11.31
CA HIS A 99 -20.39 3.02 10.42
C HIS A 99 -20.68 2.21 9.13
N GLN A 100 -19.98 1.09 8.89
CA GLN A 100 -20.19 0.20 7.73
C GLN A 100 -20.12 0.98 6.40
N SER A 101 -19.12 1.84 6.26
CA SER A 101 -19.03 2.76 5.12
C SER A 101 -17.64 2.92 4.55
N ILE A 102 -17.58 3.36 3.30
CA ILE A 102 -16.41 3.99 2.70
C ILE A 102 -16.59 5.51 2.74
N ALA A 103 -15.67 6.20 3.40
CA ALA A 103 -15.55 7.65 3.35
C ALA A 103 -14.62 8.06 2.19
N VAL A 104 -15.05 9.04 1.41
CA VAL A 104 -14.26 9.58 0.29
C VAL A 104 -13.92 11.04 0.54
N PHE A 105 -12.66 11.38 0.36
CA PHE A 105 -12.12 12.72 0.49
C PHE A 105 -11.51 13.19 -0.83
N ARG A 106 -11.74 14.44 -1.20
CA ARG A 106 -11.05 15.10 -2.31
C ARG A 106 -9.82 15.83 -1.79
N VAL A 107 -8.69 15.63 -2.44
CA VAL A 107 -7.45 16.36 -2.17
C VAL A 107 -7.55 17.75 -2.79
N LYS A 108 -7.25 18.79 -2.01
CA LYS A 108 -7.13 20.16 -2.51
C LYS A 108 -5.85 20.29 -3.33
N THR A 109 -5.95 20.80 -4.56
CA THR A 109 -4.82 20.83 -5.51
C THR A 109 -4.15 22.19 -5.65
N LYS A 110 -4.74 23.26 -5.09
CA LYS A 110 -4.28 24.65 -5.27
C LYS A 110 -4.24 25.42 -3.95
N GLY A 111 -3.42 26.46 -3.92
CA GLY A 111 -3.28 27.40 -2.80
C GLY A 111 -2.44 26.86 -1.65
N SER A 112 -2.41 27.61 -0.54
CA SER A 112 -1.68 27.27 0.68
C SER A 112 -2.17 25.99 1.38
N LYS A 113 -3.36 25.51 1.02
CA LYS A 113 -4.00 24.30 1.57
C LYS A 113 -3.84 23.06 0.67
N ARG A 114 -2.90 23.09 -0.27
CA ARG A 114 -2.66 21.97 -1.20
C ARG A 114 -2.29 20.71 -0.41
N GLY A 115 -2.93 19.59 -0.73
CA GLY A 115 -2.76 18.33 0.00
C GLY A 115 -3.80 18.09 1.09
N GLU A 116 -4.41 19.14 1.65
CA GLU A 116 -5.50 18.98 2.61
C GLU A 116 -6.72 18.29 1.97
N LEU A 117 -7.51 17.66 2.82
CA LEU A 117 -8.69 16.89 2.47
C LEU A 117 -9.97 17.69 2.65
N ARG A 118 -10.93 17.46 1.73
CA ARG A 118 -12.33 17.83 1.89
C ARG A 118 -13.18 16.56 1.76
N LYS A 119 -13.97 16.25 2.80
CA LYS A 119 -14.89 15.11 2.76
C LYS A 119 -15.95 15.33 1.67
N ILE A 120 -16.14 14.33 0.81
CA ILE A 120 -17.15 14.30 -0.25
C ILE A 120 -18.41 13.61 0.27
N GLY A 121 -18.24 12.48 0.94
CA GLY A 121 -19.35 11.71 1.48
C GLY A 121 -18.92 10.40 2.11
N CYS A 122 -19.91 9.66 2.61
CA CYS A 122 -19.80 8.29 3.07
C CYS A 122 -20.82 7.44 2.31
N ILE A 123 -20.40 6.27 1.82
CA ILE A 123 -21.27 5.32 1.13
C ILE A 123 -21.28 4.02 1.93
N HIS A 124 -22.47 3.46 2.17
CA HIS A 124 -22.62 2.16 2.84
C HIS A 124 -22.00 1.04 2.00
N THR A 125 -21.26 0.11 2.62
CA THR A 125 -20.47 -0.91 1.91
C THR A 125 -21.26 -2.12 1.44
N ARG A 126 -22.58 -2.13 1.68
CA ARG A 126 -23.51 -3.24 1.43
C ARG A 126 -23.24 -4.49 2.28
N GLY A 127 -22.38 -4.37 3.29
CA GLY A 127 -22.15 -5.41 4.29
C GLY A 127 -21.60 -4.80 5.56
N GLU A 128 -21.09 -5.65 6.45
CA GLU A 128 -20.65 -5.24 7.79
C GLU A 128 -19.13 -5.34 7.95
N THR A 129 -18.58 -4.46 8.78
CA THR A 129 -17.15 -4.42 9.10
C THR A 129 -16.26 -4.46 7.85
N PRO A 130 -16.29 -3.41 6.98
CA PRO A 130 -15.39 -3.29 5.84
C PRO A 130 -13.93 -3.20 6.31
N ARG A 131 -13.29 -4.37 6.51
CA ARG A 131 -11.95 -4.49 7.11
C ARG A 131 -10.88 -3.98 6.15
N HIS A 132 -11.05 -4.30 4.87
CA HIS A 132 -10.12 -3.94 3.82
C HIS A 132 -10.87 -3.61 2.54
N PHE A 133 -10.21 -2.87 1.66
CA PHE A 133 -10.64 -2.69 0.29
C PHE A 133 -9.42 -2.43 -0.59
N GLN A 134 -9.57 -2.64 -1.89
CA GLN A 134 -8.54 -2.30 -2.86
C GLN A 134 -9.19 -1.83 -4.16
N PHE A 135 -8.57 -0.84 -4.80
CA PHE A 135 -8.88 -0.51 -6.18
C PHE A 135 -8.29 -1.56 -7.11
N ASP A 136 -9.00 -1.87 -8.18
CA ASP A 136 -8.44 -2.62 -9.30
C ASP A 136 -7.29 -1.84 -9.98
N ASN A 137 -6.55 -2.50 -10.86
CA ASN A 137 -5.41 -1.88 -11.56
C ASN A 137 -5.84 -0.67 -12.41
N SER A 138 -7.06 -0.65 -12.94
CA SER A 138 -7.58 0.51 -13.66
C SER A 138 -7.95 1.68 -12.76
N GLY A 139 -8.18 1.45 -11.46
CA GLY A 139 -8.61 2.46 -10.48
C GLY A 139 -10.09 2.84 -10.61
N GLN A 140 -10.86 2.11 -11.40
CA GLN A 140 -12.27 2.40 -11.67
C GLN A 140 -13.20 1.56 -10.81
N TYR A 141 -12.71 0.45 -10.25
CA TYR A 141 -13.48 -0.45 -9.42
C TYR A 141 -12.86 -0.56 -8.03
N LEU A 142 -13.70 -0.48 -7.01
CA LEU A 142 -13.35 -0.63 -5.61
C LEU A 142 -13.93 -1.94 -5.09
N LEU A 143 -13.06 -2.86 -4.68
CA LEU A 143 -13.43 -4.14 -4.08
C LEU A 143 -13.41 -3.98 -2.56
N VAL A 144 -14.56 -4.13 -1.91
CA VAL A 144 -14.70 -3.92 -0.46
C VAL A 144 -14.95 -5.26 0.23
N ALA A 145 -14.04 -5.66 1.10
CA ALA A 145 -14.15 -6.87 1.92
C ALA A 145 -14.91 -6.57 3.22
N ASN A 146 -16.17 -6.99 3.26
CA ASN A 146 -17.04 -6.90 4.42
C ASN A 146 -16.87 -8.17 5.26
N GLN A 147 -16.11 -8.06 6.35
CA GLN A 147 -15.65 -9.19 7.15
C GLN A 147 -16.83 -9.97 7.75
N ASP A 148 -17.77 -9.27 8.39
CA ASP A 148 -18.76 -9.93 9.24
C ASP A 148 -19.98 -10.43 8.43
N THR A 149 -20.13 -9.99 7.18
CA THR A 149 -21.17 -10.47 6.24
C THR A 149 -20.68 -11.49 5.22
N ASP A 150 -19.43 -11.97 5.35
CA ASP A 150 -18.84 -12.93 4.41
C ASP A 150 -18.96 -12.48 2.93
N SER A 151 -18.75 -11.18 2.65
CA SER A 151 -18.95 -10.65 1.29
C SER A 151 -17.86 -9.72 0.79
N ILE A 152 -17.63 -9.76 -0.52
CA ILE A 152 -16.87 -8.77 -1.27
C ILE A 152 -17.84 -8.03 -2.20
N ALA A 153 -18.10 -6.76 -1.90
CA ALA A 153 -18.95 -5.90 -2.72
C ALA A 153 -18.11 -5.03 -3.66
N ILE A 154 -18.58 -4.87 -4.91
CA ILE A 154 -17.87 -4.12 -5.94
C ILE A 154 -18.56 -2.78 -6.23
N PHE A 155 -17.79 -1.70 -6.22
CA PHE A 155 -18.27 -0.34 -6.50
C PHE A 155 -17.53 0.27 -7.70
N ASN A 156 -18.25 0.98 -8.55
CA ASN A 156 -17.68 1.83 -9.58
C ASN A 156 -17.27 3.17 -8.96
N PHE A 157 -16.09 3.66 -9.30
CA PHE A 157 -15.54 4.92 -8.81
C PHE A 157 -15.45 5.96 -9.92
N ASN A 158 -16.15 7.08 -9.73
CA ASN A 158 -16.12 8.19 -10.68
C ASN A 158 -14.96 9.13 -10.37
N LEU A 159 -13.91 9.08 -11.20
CA LEU A 159 -12.69 9.86 -11.02
C LEU A 159 -12.91 11.39 -11.13
N SER A 160 -13.99 11.85 -11.73
CA SER A 160 -14.25 13.28 -11.88
C SER A 160 -14.69 13.92 -10.56
N ASN A 161 -15.56 13.23 -9.82
CA ASN A 161 -16.27 13.77 -8.66
C ASN A 161 -16.02 12.98 -7.36
N GLY A 162 -15.49 11.76 -7.42
CA GLY A 162 -15.23 10.88 -6.28
C GLY A 162 -16.44 10.06 -5.82
N GLU A 163 -17.48 9.95 -6.64
CA GLU A 163 -18.67 9.16 -6.31
C GLU A 163 -18.37 7.66 -6.39
N LEU A 164 -18.87 6.91 -5.40
CA LEU A 164 -18.89 5.44 -5.41
C LEU A 164 -20.31 4.96 -5.65
N LYS A 165 -20.51 4.15 -6.69
CA LYS A 165 -21.80 3.54 -7.01
C LYS A 165 -21.67 2.03 -6.95
N TYR A 166 -22.56 1.37 -6.21
CA TYR A 166 -22.60 -0.10 -6.19
C TYR A 166 -22.80 -0.63 -7.62
N SER A 167 -21.95 -1.57 -8.02
CA SER A 167 -21.95 -2.11 -9.39
C SER A 167 -23.09 -3.10 -9.65
N GLY A 168 -23.74 -3.61 -8.59
CA GLY A 168 -24.65 -4.75 -8.67
C GLY A 168 -23.98 -6.08 -8.33
N ASN A 169 -22.64 -6.12 -8.29
CA ASN A 169 -21.88 -7.35 -8.04
C ASN A 169 -21.43 -7.46 -6.58
N GLU A 170 -21.73 -8.62 -5.99
CA GLU A 170 -21.27 -9.05 -4.68
C GLU A 170 -20.93 -10.54 -4.75
N TYR A 171 -19.84 -10.92 -4.09
CA TYR A 171 -19.37 -12.30 -4.05
C TYR A 171 -19.26 -12.76 -2.61
N ARG A 172 -19.79 -13.95 -2.32
CA ARG A 172 -19.65 -14.56 -1.01
C ARG A 172 -18.24 -15.10 -0.84
N VAL A 173 -17.54 -14.61 0.17
CA VAL A 173 -16.23 -15.09 0.61
C VAL A 173 -16.27 -15.13 2.12
N PRO A 174 -16.06 -16.27 2.79
CA PRO A 174 -16.09 -16.33 4.25
C PRO A 174 -15.07 -15.39 4.90
N SER A 175 -15.55 -14.50 5.77
CA SER A 175 -14.80 -13.59 6.62
C SER A 175 -13.60 -12.88 5.94
N PRO A 176 -13.81 -12.14 4.84
CA PRO A 176 -12.74 -11.58 4.05
C PRO A 176 -12.12 -10.42 4.82
N ASN A 177 -10.81 -10.51 5.10
CA ASN A 177 -10.08 -9.52 5.88
C ASN A 177 -9.05 -8.73 5.06
N PHE A 178 -8.78 -9.17 3.82
CA PHE A 178 -7.81 -8.58 2.90
C PHE A 178 -8.20 -8.91 1.46
N VAL A 179 -7.94 -7.98 0.54
CA VAL A 179 -8.13 -8.16 -0.91
C VAL A 179 -6.91 -7.58 -1.60
N CYS A 180 -6.37 -8.32 -2.58
CA CYS A 180 -5.28 -7.90 -3.43
C CYS A 180 -5.66 -8.08 -4.90
N CYS A 181 -5.36 -7.10 -5.75
CA CYS A 181 -5.46 -7.24 -7.19
C CYS A 181 -4.08 -7.55 -7.76
N CYS A 182 -3.94 -8.68 -8.45
CA CYS A 182 -2.72 -9.07 -9.14
C CYS A 182 -2.91 -8.87 -10.65
N PRO A 183 -1.98 -8.22 -11.37
CA PRO A 183 -1.96 -8.28 -12.83
C PRO A 183 -1.87 -9.75 -13.28
N THR A 184 -2.66 -10.14 -14.26
CA THR A 184 -2.45 -11.42 -14.95
C THR A 184 -1.33 -11.21 -15.97
N HIS A 185 -0.22 -11.94 -15.83
CA HIS A 185 0.74 -12.07 -16.93
C HIS A 185 0.04 -12.74 -18.10
N SER A 186 0.03 -12.12 -19.28
CA SER A 186 -0.33 -12.80 -20.52
C SER A 186 0.75 -13.85 -20.81
N GLU A 187 0.35 -15.05 -21.24
CA GLU A 187 1.28 -16.12 -21.66
C GLU A 187 2.12 -15.72 -22.91
N ASP A 188 1.92 -14.52 -23.47
CA ASP A 188 2.65 -13.97 -24.61
C ASP A 188 3.84 -13.04 -24.21
N ASP A 189 4.08 -12.80 -22.92
CA ASP A 189 5.13 -11.87 -22.45
C ASP A 189 6.51 -12.52 -22.18
N ASP A 190 6.69 -13.80 -22.51
CA ASP A 190 7.95 -14.55 -22.27
C ASP A 190 9.16 -14.07 -23.12
N GLU A 191 9.00 -13.04 -23.97
CA GLU A 191 10.10 -12.45 -24.77
C GLU A 191 10.46 -11.00 -24.42
N VAL A 192 9.95 -10.42 -23.32
CA VAL A 192 10.44 -9.10 -22.86
C VAL A 192 11.34 -9.28 -21.65
N GLU A 193 12.65 -9.20 -21.88
CA GLU A 193 13.69 -9.22 -20.84
C GLU A 193 13.27 -8.43 -19.60
N ALA A 194 13.22 -9.11 -18.45
CA ALA A 194 13.00 -8.53 -17.14
C ALA A 194 14.12 -7.53 -16.79
N THR A 195 13.90 -6.27 -17.19
CA THR A 195 14.71 -5.10 -16.81
C THR A 195 13.88 -4.01 -16.11
N HIS A 196 12.66 -4.30 -15.68
CA HIS A 196 11.96 -3.41 -14.75
C HIS A 196 12.32 -3.73 -13.30
N GLU A 197 13.53 -3.30 -12.93
CA GLU A 197 13.77 -2.88 -11.56
C GLU A 197 12.74 -1.79 -11.20
N TYR A 198 12.08 -1.98 -10.06
CA TYR A 198 11.31 -0.92 -9.44
C TYR A 198 12.26 0.21 -9.06
N VAL A 199 12.32 1.26 -9.89
CA VAL A 199 13.07 2.49 -9.60
C VAL A 199 12.12 3.46 -8.90
N PRO A 200 12.34 3.80 -7.61
CA PRO A 200 11.68 4.94 -7.00
C PRO A 200 12.15 6.19 -7.76
N THR A 201 11.23 6.98 -8.30
CA THR A 201 11.57 8.24 -8.99
C THR A 201 12.28 9.21 -8.05
N THR A 202 13.60 9.14 -8.00
CA THR A 202 14.48 10.23 -7.57
C THR A 202 14.98 10.91 -8.84
N ALA A 203 14.61 12.17 -9.02
CA ALA A 203 15.25 13.00 -10.02
C ALA A 203 16.66 13.32 -9.50
N SER A 204 17.71 12.91 -10.20
CA SER A 204 19.05 13.47 -10.03
C SER A 204 19.70 13.76 -11.38
N LEU A 205 20.17 15.01 -11.48
CA LEU A 205 21.13 15.50 -12.47
C LEU A 205 22.49 14.90 -12.14
N GLY A 206 23.23 14.48 -13.17
CA GLY A 206 24.51 13.80 -13.03
C GLY A 206 25.70 14.72 -12.73
N ASP A 207 26.77 14.13 -12.22
CA ASP A 207 28.14 14.37 -12.66
C ASP A 207 29.06 13.20 -12.25
N SER A 208 30.11 13.06 -13.04
CA SER A 208 31.17 12.07 -13.16
C SER A 208 32.21 12.02 -12.03
N GLY A 209 32.89 10.89 -11.88
CA GLY A 209 34.12 10.77 -11.08
C GLY A 209 34.48 9.35 -10.66
N SER A 210 35.66 8.90 -11.07
CA SER A 210 36.26 7.56 -10.89
C SER A 210 36.83 7.32 -9.48
N ASP A 211 36.81 6.06 -9.02
CA ASP A 211 38.00 5.19 -8.81
C ASP A 211 37.75 4.06 -7.77
N SER A 212 38.40 2.93 -8.06
CA SER A 212 38.70 1.70 -7.28
C SER A 212 39.02 1.93 -5.78
N GLU A 213 38.87 1.02 -4.83
CA GLU A 213 39.04 -0.44 -4.80
C GLU A 213 38.50 -1.04 -3.47
N ASP A 214 38.02 -2.28 -3.56
CA ASP A 214 37.99 -3.40 -2.60
C ASP A 214 37.84 -3.17 -1.07
N SER A 215 36.66 -3.55 -0.52
CA SER A 215 36.63 -4.39 0.69
C SER A 215 35.28 -5.13 0.83
N THR A 216 35.39 -6.42 1.13
CA THR A 216 34.36 -7.45 1.04
C THR A 216 33.52 -7.59 2.30
N VAL A 217 32.19 -7.45 2.17
CA VAL A 217 31.16 -8.04 3.06
C VAL A 217 29.98 -8.50 2.17
N PRO A 218 29.45 -9.72 2.31
CA PRO A 218 28.73 -10.40 1.23
C PRO A 218 27.36 -9.77 0.94
N THR A 219 27.20 -9.29 -0.28
CA THR A 219 25.91 -8.95 -0.87
C THR A 219 25.20 -10.22 -1.31
N TRP A 220 23.97 -10.42 -0.85
CA TRP A 220 23.09 -11.46 -1.36
C TRP A 220 22.66 -11.09 -2.80
N THR A 221 23.45 -11.53 -3.78
CA THR A 221 23.18 -11.40 -5.22
C THR A 221 22.54 -12.68 -5.73
N GLY A 222 21.29 -12.90 -5.35
CA GLY A 222 20.48 -14.01 -5.84
C GLY A 222 19.94 -13.79 -7.26
N ARG A 223 20.81 -13.55 -8.26
CA ARG A 223 20.46 -13.78 -9.67
C ARG A 223 21.35 -14.93 -10.16
N SER A 224 20.96 -16.15 -9.82
CA SER A 224 21.59 -17.35 -10.41
C SER A 224 21.42 -17.24 -11.91
N SER A 225 22.53 -17.26 -12.67
CA SER A 225 22.46 -17.34 -14.13
C SER A 225 21.56 -18.50 -14.53
N GLU A 226 20.81 -18.39 -15.62
CA GLU A 226 19.84 -19.42 -16.05
C GLU A 226 20.45 -20.82 -16.16
N LYS A 227 21.77 -20.90 -16.46
CA LYS A 227 22.54 -22.15 -16.45
C LYS A 227 22.62 -22.79 -15.06
N ASN A 228 22.71 -21.97 -14.01
CA ASN A 228 22.79 -22.40 -12.62
C ASN A 228 21.42 -22.88 -12.10
N VAL A 229 20.33 -22.19 -12.49
CA VAL A 229 18.95 -22.62 -12.14
C VAL A 229 18.60 -23.95 -12.81
N LYS A 230 18.99 -24.14 -14.08
CA LYS A 230 18.74 -25.40 -14.80
C LYS A 230 19.51 -26.58 -14.18
N ALA A 231 20.77 -26.36 -13.79
CA ALA A 231 21.56 -27.39 -13.12
C ALA A 231 21.00 -27.76 -11.74
N GLU A 232 20.51 -26.79 -10.96
CA GLU A 232 19.84 -27.04 -9.69
C GLU A 232 18.51 -27.79 -9.87
N LEU A 233 17.73 -27.45 -10.91
CA LEU A 233 16.47 -28.12 -11.23
C LEU A 233 16.68 -29.58 -11.64
N ASP A 234 17.71 -29.86 -12.44
CA ASP A 234 18.05 -31.22 -12.87
C ASP A 234 18.55 -32.07 -11.69
N LYS A 235 19.31 -31.47 -10.76
CA LYS A 235 19.74 -32.12 -9.52
C LYS A 235 18.55 -32.46 -8.61
N ALA A 236 17.61 -31.53 -8.44
CA ALA A 236 16.40 -31.75 -7.65
C ALA A 236 15.51 -32.85 -8.26
N ARG A 237 15.40 -32.90 -9.60
CA ARG A 237 14.66 -33.95 -10.31
C ARG A 237 15.28 -35.34 -10.11
N ALA A 238 16.61 -35.44 -10.17
CA ALA A 238 17.33 -36.69 -9.91
C ALA A 238 17.12 -37.18 -8.46
N GLU A 239 17.11 -36.25 -7.50
CA GLU A 239 16.89 -36.57 -6.09
C GLU A 239 15.46 -37.05 -5.81
N ILE A 240 14.46 -36.41 -6.41
CA ILE A 240 13.06 -36.85 -6.35
C ILE A 240 12.90 -38.27 -6.94
N GLU A 241 13.56 -38.56 -8.06
CA GLU A 241 13.48 -39.88 -8.68
C GLU A 241 14.13 -40.97 -7.83
N ASN A 242 15.24 -40.64 -7.15
CA ASN A 242 15.88 -41.56 -6.21
C ASN A 242 14.99 -41.81 -4.97
N LEU A 243 14.35 -40.77 -4.43
CA LEU A 243 13.40 -40.90 -3.32
C LEU A 243 12.18 -41.74 -3.71
N LYS A 244 11.65 -41.61 -4.93
CA LYS A 244 10.57 -42.47 -5.44
C LYS A 244 10.99 -43.94 -5.51
N LYS A 245 12.21 -44.24 -5.95
CA LYS A 245 12.74 -45.62 -5.98
C LYS A 245 12.90 -46.19 -4.57
N LEU A 246 13.39 -45.39 -3.63
CA LEU A 246 13.51 -45.80 -2.22
C LEU A 246 12.14 -46.05 -1.57
N LEU A 247 11.13 -45.22 -1.87
CA LEU A 247 9.77 -45.43 -1.39
C LEU A 247 9.12 -46.67 -2.01
N ALA A 248 9.34 -46.93 -3.30
CA ALA A 248 8.86 -48.14 -3.97
C ALA A 248 9.52 -49.42 -3.45
N ALA A 249 10.79 -49.35 -3.01
CA ALA A 249 11.50 -50.46 -2.39
C ALA A 249 11.05 -50.73 -0.94
N ARG A 250 10.48 -49.72 -0.26
CA ARG A 250 9.98 -49.81 1.13
C ARG A 250 8.53 -50.28 1.23
N GLY A 251 7.83 -50.38 0.09
CA GLY A 251 6.46 -50.88 -0.05
C GLY A 251 6.35 -52.33 -0.54
N LYS A 252 7.44 -53.12 -0.47
CA LYS A 252 7.45 -54.57 -0.69
C LYS A 252 7.81 -55.30 0.61
#